data_AF-A0A9E4ER15-F1
#
_entry.id   AF-A0A9E4ER15-F1
#
_cell.length_a   1.000
_cell.length_b   1.000
_cell.length_c   1.000
_cell.angle_alpha   90.00
_cell.angle_beta   90.00
_cell.angle_gamma   90.00
#
_symmetry.space_group_name_H-M   'P 1'
#
loop_
_entity.id
_entity.type
_entity.pdbx_description
1 polymer ?
#
loop_
_entity_poly.entity_id
_entity_poly.type
_entity_poly.pdbx_seq_one_letter_code
_entity_poly.pdbx_strand_id
1 'polypeptide(L)'
;MNRMQAWSGMFAVPSLDGLISPDYCVFGLVCESEVRYFEHLFKTSLLVGQFAQKSKGIGSGFNRLYTDDFGTIPTMVPPVSEQTYIVRFLNHVDRRIRRYIRAKQKLIVLLEEQKRAIIHQAVTGKIDVRTGKPYPAYKDSGVAWLEEVPEHWKESEKIKYLASLKGRLGWQGLKAGEYTSVGPHIVSSAHFSDHKINWGECPRVTQERYERDQNIQLRRGDILLMKDGAAMGKLAFVDGLPGPACLNSHLLLFRPLDFDEEPTYFPQFMFYYMQSECFQGYVQINGTGATFLGISQESVGNHKICLPPHSEQVAIVKHLDKCIAEIDIVIGGTNRKIEFLGEYQARLIAEVVIGKLDVREAAAELPEDVVPSDHDESEAEYTREHPPM
;
A
#
# COMPACT_ATOMS: atom_id res chain seq x y z
N MET A 1 28.33 -9.69 13.00
CA MET A 1 28.51 -8.87 11.77
C MET A 1 28.28 -9.74 10.55
N ASN A 2 27.46 -9.33 9.58
CA ASN A 2 27.43 -9.99 8.28
C ASN A 2 28.55 -9.46 7.40
N ARG A 3 29.49 -10.32 6.97
CA ARG A 3 30.67 -9.87 6.24
C ARG A 3 30.35 -9.26 4.88
N MET A 4 29.28 -9.70 4.24
CA MET A 4 28.85 -9.27 2.90
C MET A 4 27.98 -8.00 2.94
N GLN A 5 27.50 -7.61 4.13
CA GLN A 5 26.63 -6.45 4.34
C GLN A 5 27.11 -5.55 5.48
N ALA A 6 28.36 -5.72 5.94
CA ALA A 6 28.96 -4.83 6.94
C ALA A 6 29.09 -3.39 6.41
N TRP A 7 29.32 -3.24 5.11
CA TRP A 7 29.39 -1.95 4.40
C TRP A 7 28.08 -1.14 4.47
N SER A 8 26.94 -1.79 4.76
CA SER A 8 25.64 -1.15 4.98
C SER A 8 25.23 -1.11 6.45
N GLY A 9 26.15 -1.44 7.37
CA GLY A 9 25.90 -1.40 8.81
C GLY A 9 25.20 -2.62 9.38
N MET A 10 25.24 -3.78 8.71
CA MET A 10 24.59 -4.99 9.25
C MET A 10 25.38 -5.64 10.41
N PHE A 11 25.11 -5.12 11.60
CA PHE A 11 25.57 -5.62 12.89
C PHE A 11 24.35 -5.91 13.79
N ALA A 12 24.45 -6.96 14.60
CA ALA A 12 23.40 -7.36 15.51
C ALA A 12 24.02 -8.02 16.74
N VAL A 13 23.37 -7.81 17.89
CA VAL A 13 23.65 -8.54 19.12
C VAL A 13 22.63 -9.69 19.22
N PRO A 14 23.07 -10.95 19.33
CA PRO A 14 22.14 -12.07 19.49
C PRO A 14 21.42 -11.98 20.83
N SER A 15 20.12 -12.30 20.84
CA SER A 15 19.30 -12.42 22.05
C SER A 15 19.22 -13.85 22.59
N LEU A 16 19.62 -14.84 21.79
CA LEU A 16 19.57 -16.27 22.10
C LEU A 16 20.86 -16.95 21.63
N ASP A 17 21.24 -18.03 22.31
CA ASP A 17 22.33 -18.90 21.88
C ASP A 17 21.92 -19.69 20.63
N GLY A 18 22.82 -19.81 19.65
CA GLY A 18 22.52 -20.52 18.41
C GLY A 18 23.67 -20.57 17.41
N LEU A 19 23.42 -21.26 16.30
CA LEU A 19 24.32 -21.34 15.15
C LEU A 19 23.96 -20.25 14.14
N ILE A 20 24.97 -19.68 13.50
CA ILE A 20 24.84 -18.65 12.47
C ILE A 20 25.41 -19.15 11.15
N SER A 21 24.93 -18.59 10.03
CA SER A 21 25.53 -18.85 8.72
C SER A 21 27.03 -18.50 8.72
N PRO A 22 27.86 -19.26 7.99
CA PRO A 22 29.28 -18.93 7.82
C PRO A 22 29.55 -17.51 7.33
N ASP A 23 28.58 -16.83 6.71
CA ASP A 23 28.68 -15.45 6.23
C ASP A 23 28.77 -14.39 7.33
N TYR A 24 28.49 -14.78 8.56
CA TYR A 24 28.62 -13.93 9.74
C TYR A 24 29.96 -14.16 10.44
N CYS A 25 30.52 -13.08 10.98
CA CYS A 25 31.57 -13.12 11.99
C CYS A 25 30.98 -12.76 13.36
N VAL A 26 31.33 -13.56 14.36
CA VAL A 26 31.05 -13.32 15.78
C VAL A 26 32.29 -12.70 16.40
N PHE A 27 32.08 -11.70 17.25
CA PHE A 27 33.13 -11.03 18.00
C PHE A 27 32.77 -11.08 19.47
N GLY A 28 33.77 -11.36 20.31
CA GLY A 28 33.68 -11.20 21.76
C GLY A 28 34.25 -9.84 22.16
N LEU A 29 33.74 -9.28 23.26
CA LEU A 29 34.32 -8.08 23.88
C LEU A 29 35.62 -8.47 24.61
N VAL A 30 36.70 -7.71 24.37
CA VAL A 30 38.01 -7.92 25.00
C VAL A 30 38.15 -7.12 26.29
N CYS A 31 37.41 -6.01 26.41
CA CYS A 31 37.32 -5.19 27.61
C CYS A 31 35.88 -5.15 28.12
N GLU A 32 35.72 -4.77 29.39
CA GLU A 32 34.40 -4.51 29.97
C GLU A 32 33.73 -3.38 29.18
N SER A 33 32.55 -3.65 28.61
CA SER A 33 31.78 -2.71 27.80
C SER A 33 30.34 -3.19 27.61
N GLU A 34 29.44 -2.28 27.27
CA GLU A 34 28.06 -2.57 26.93
C GLU A 34 27.95 -2.90 25.43
N VAL A 35 27.63 -4.15 25.10
CA VAL A 35 27.64 -4.64 23.71
C VAL A 35 26.63 -3.90 22.81
N ARG A 36 25.47 -3.50 23.36
CA ARG A 36 24.42 -2.80 22.59
C ARG A 36 24.83 -1.38 22.22
N TYR A 37 25.76 -0.76 22.97
CA TYR A 37 26.34 0.52 22.59
C TYR A 37 27.04 0.41 21.23
N PHE A 38 27.87 -0.62 21.05
CA PHE A 38 28.55 -0.87 19.78
C PHE A 38 27.58 -1.20 18.65
N GLU A 39 26.49 -1.90 18.93
CA GLU A 39 25.46 -2.16 17.94
C GLU A 39 24.87 -0.86 17.37
N HIS A 40 24.50 0.10 18.24
CA HIS A 40 24.01 1.40 17.81
C HIS A 40 25.09 2.22 17.11
N LEU A 41 26.32 2.22 17.65
CA LEU A 41 27.45 2.97 17.11
C LEU A 41 27.84 2.49 15.70
N PHE A 42 27.90 1.17 15.47
CA PHE A 42 28.28 0.59 14.18
C PHE A 42 27.21 0.81 13.10
N LYS A 43 25.98 1.16 13.47
CA LYS A 43 24.91 1.52 12.53
C LYS A 43 24.91 3.00 12.16
N THR A 44 25.77 3.83 12.76
CA THR A 44 25.87 5.25 12.41
C THR A 44 26.49 5.45 11.04
N SER A 45 26.05 6.49 10.31
CA SER A 45 26.57 6.83 8.99
C SER A 45 28.09 7.03 8.96
N LEU A 46 28.67 7.52 10.06
CA LEU A 46 30.11 7.69 10.22
C LEU A 46 30.85 6.36 10.08
N LEU A 47 30.47 5.35 10.87
CA LEU A 47 31.14 4.04 10.84
C LEU A 47 30.73 3.20 9.64
N VAL A 48 29.47 3.28 9.21
CA VAL A 48 29.03 2.66 7.94
C VAL A 48 29.88 3.15 6.77
N GLY A 49 30.21 4.44 6.72
CA GLY A 49 31.14 4.98 5.72
C GLY A 49 32.55 4.39 5.81
N GLN A 50 33.08 4.19 7.02
CA GLN A 50 34.38 3.53 7.24
C GLN A 50 34.33 2.04 6.83
N PHE A 51 33.27 1.32 7.19
CA PHE A 51 33.06 -0.07 6.79
C PHE A 51 32.97 -0.20 5.27
N ALA A 52 32.26 0.71 4.61
CA ALA A 52 32.17 0.74 3.15
C ALA A 52 33.54 0.99 2.51
N GLN A 53 34.32 1.96 3.00
CA GLN A 53 35.67 2.25 2.50
C GLN A 53 36.64 1.07 2.66
N LYS A 54 36.53 0.32 3.76
CA LYS A 54 37.38 -0.83 4.06
C LYS A 54 36.90 -2.12 3.41
N SER A 55 35.69 -2.15 2.86
CA SER A 55 35.16 -3.31 2.16
C SER A 55 35.74 -3.43 0.75
N LYS A 56 36.01 -4.65 0.33
CA LYS A 56 36.60 -4.97 -0.99
C LYS A 56 35.65 -5.88 -1.77
N GLY A 57 35.47 -5.65 -3.07
CA GLY A 57 34.57 -6.45 -3.91
C GLY A 57 34.44 -5.95 -5.35
N ILE A 58 33.82 -6.78 -6.21
CA ILE A 58 33.53 -6.45 -7.62
C ILE A 58 32.01 -6.22 -7.75
N GLY A 59 31.59 -4.95 -7.83
CA GLY A 59 30.19 -4.56 -8.00
C GLY A 59 29.40 -4.37 -6.70
N SER A 60 28.32 -3.59 -6.78
CA SER A 60 27.39 -3.35 -5.67
C SER A 60 26.66 -4.64 -5.27
N GLY A 61 27.09 -5.28 -4.19
CA GLY A 61 26.45 -6.50 -3.66
C GLY A 61 27.44 -7.61 -3.27
N PHE A 62 28.69 -7.53 -3.77
CA PHE A 62 29.77 -8.46 -3.43
C PHE A 62 30.87 -7.82 -2.59
N ASN A 63 30.59 -6.67 -1.97
CA ASN A 63 31.52 -5.99 -1.09
C ASN A 63 31.61 -6.73 0.24
N ARG A 64 32.82 -7.11 0.63
CA ARG A 64 33.09 -7.85 1.85
C ARG A 64 34.02 -7.06 2.76
N LEU A 65 33.65 -6.96 4.03
CA LEU A 65 34.55 -6.50 5.09
C LEU A 65 35.18 -7.72 5.76
N TYR A 66 36.50 -7.87 5.57
CA TYR A 66 37.27 -8.92 6.22
C TYR A 66 37.53 -8.55 7.68
N THR A 67 37.69 -9.56 8.55
CA THR A 67 37.89 -9.39 10.00
C THR A 67 39.10 -8.54 10.32
N ASP A 68 40.21 -8.74 9.60
CA ASP A 68 41.45 -8.01 9.81
C ASP A 68 41.26 -6.54 9.45
N ASP A 69 40.61 -6.26 8.32
CA ASP A 69 40.27 -4.90 7.89
C ASP A 69 39.32 -4.22 8.92
N PHE A 70 38.29 -4.93 9.40
CA PHE A 70 37.38 -4.44 10.44
C PHE A 70 38.12 -4.08 11.73
N GLY A 71 39.03 -4.93 12.19
CA GLY A 71 39.83 -4.71 13.40
C GLY A 71 40.77 -3.49 13.33
N THR A 72 41.04 -2.96 12.13
CA THR A 72 41.84 -1.72 11.97
C THR A 72 41.04 -0.44 12.11
N ILE A 73 39.70 -0.50 12.18
CA ILE A 73 38.85 0.68 12.19
C ILE A 73 38.81 1.25 13.61
N PRO A 74 39.29 2.49 13.84
CA PRO A 74 39.21 3.11 15.15
C PRO A 74 37.76 3.32 15.56
N THR A 75 37.45 3.10 16.83
CA THR A 75 36.11 3.31 17.40
C THR A 75 36.18 4.11 18.69
N MET A 76 35.05 4.74 19.02
CA MET A 76 34.86 5.41 20.30
C MET A 76 34.46 4.38 21.36
N VAL A 77 35.05 4.51 22.54
CA VAL A 77 34.78 3.65 23.70
C VAL A 77 34.74 4.53 24.96
N PRO A 78 33.60 5.16 25.28
CA PRO A 78 33.46 5.91 26.53
C PRO A 78 33.46 4.95 27.74
N PRO A 79 33.53 5.44 28.98
CA PRO A 79 33.45 4.58 30.17
C PRO A 79 32.18 3.72 30.17
N VAL A 80 32.26 2.49 30.71
CA VAL A 80 31.15 1.52 30.70
C VAL A 80 29.87 2.11 31.28
N SER A 81 29.97 2.86 32.38
CA SER A 81 28.82 3.54 32.99
C SER A 81 28.11 4.49 32.01
N GLU A 82 28.85 5.23 31.20
CA GLU A 82 28.30 6.11 30.16
C GLU A 82 27.66 5.33 29.03
N GLN A 83 28.28 4.23 28.58
CA GLN A 83 27.68 3.33 27.60
C GLN A 83 26.34 2.78 28.08
N THR A 84 26.25 2.36 29.35
CA THR A 84 25.01 1.88 29.97
C THR A 84 23.93 2.97 29.99
N TYR A 85 24.27 4.22 30.35
CA TYR A 85 23.33 5.34 30.30
C TYR A 85 22.84 5.63 28.88
N ILE A 86 23.73 5.61 27.89
CA ILE A 86 23.38 5.78 26.47
C ILE A 86 22.38 4.71 26.04
N VAL A 87 22.67 3.43 26.28
CA VAL A 87 21.79 2.32 25.88
C VAL A 87 20.46 2.39 26.61
N ARG A 88 20.45 2.71 27.91
CA ARG A 88 19.21 2.89 28.69
C ARG A 88 18.33 3.98 28.08
N PHE A 89 18.92 5.15 27.77
CA PHE A 89 18.21 6.25 27.14
C PHE A 89 17.65 5.90 25.77
N LEU A 90 18.50 5.34 24.89
CA LEU A 90 18.09 4.97 23.53
C LEU A 90 16.98 3.91 23.55
N ASN A 91 17.06 2.90 24.40
CA ASN A 91 16.02 1.88 24.56
C ASN A 91 14.69 2.48 25.03
N HIS A 92 14.73 3.46 25.94
CA HIS A 92 13.53 4.14 26.42
C HIS A 92 12.87 4.98 25.30
N VAL A 93 13.65 5.79 24.59
CA VAL A 93 13.12 6.61 23.48
C VAL A 93 12.60 5.72 22.35
N ASP A 94 13.35 4.69 21.96
CA ASP A 94 12.99 3.74 20.92
C ASP A 94 11.68 3.02 21.23
N ARG A 95 11.46 2.57 22.47
CA ARG A 95 10.17 2.00 22.90
C ARG A 95 9.01 2.98 22.76
N ARG A 96 9.20 4.24 23.13
CA ARG A 96 8.17 5.29 23.00
C ARG A 96 7.85 5.58 21.53
N ILE A 97 8.88 5.68 20.69
CA ILE A 97 8.73 5.88 19.25
C ILE A 97 7.98 4.70 18.63
N ARG A 98 8.38 3.46 18.92
CA ARG A 98 7.68 2.25 18.46
C ARG A 98 6.21 2.23 18.88
N ARG A 99 5.91 2.51 20.15
CA ARG A 99 4.52 2.57 20.64
C ARG A 99 3.70 3.61 19.88
N TYR A 100 4.28 4.79 19.65
CA TYR A 100 3.62 5.85 18.90
C TYR A 100 3.38 5.45 17.43
N ILE A 101 4.39 4.90 16.75
CA ILE A 101 4.27 4.43 15.36
C ILE A 101 3.18 3.36 15.25
N ARG A 102 3.16 2.37 16.15
CA ARG A 102 2.11 1.33 16.20
C ARG A 102 0.71 1.95 16.32
N ALA A 103 0.52 2.89 17.23
CA ALA A 103 -0.76 3.57 17.40
C ALA A 103 -1.18 4.35 16.15
N LYS A 104 -0.23 4.98 15.44
CA LYS A 104 -0.50 5.69 14.18
C LYS A 104 -0.78 4.77 13.00
N GLN A 105 -0.10 3.63 12.91
CA GLN A 105 -0.40 2.61 11.91
C GLN A 105 -1.81 2.02 12.12
N LYS A 106 -2.19 1.74 13.37
CA LYS A 106 -3.56 1.31 13.70
C LYS A 106 -4.61 2.36 13.31
N LEU A 107 -4.33 3.65 13.56
CA LEU A 107 -5.21 4.74 13.12
C LEU A 107 -5.39 4.76 11.59
N ILE A 108 -4.32 4.56 10.81
CA ILE A 108 -4.41 4.51 9.35
C ILE A 108 -5.32 3.36 8.90
N VAL A 109 -5.17 2.17 9.48
CA VAL A 109 -6.04 1.02 9.17
C VAL A 109 -7.51 1.34 9.44
N LEU A 110 -7.82 1.93 10.60
CA LEU A 110 -9.18 2.32 10.95
C LEU A 110 -9.76 3.39 10.00
N LEU A 111 -8.93 4.32 9.53
CA LEU A 111 -9.34 5.34 8.56
C LEU A 111 -9.65 4.72 7.18
N GLU A 112 -8.89 3.73 6.74
CA GLU A 112 -9.16 2.98 5.51
C GLU A 112 -10.42 2.11 5.61
N GLU A 113 -10.66 1.49 6.78
CA GLU A 113 -11.92 0.80 7.08
C GLU A 113 -13.10 1.78 7.04
N GLN A 114 -12.95 2.96 7.66
CA GLN A 114 -13.97 4.00 7.63
C GLN A 114 -14.27 4.46 6.19
N LYS A 115 -13.24 4.65 5.36
CA LYS A 115 -13.37 5.01 3.94
C LYS A 115 -14.22 3.98 3.19
N ARG A 116 -13.90 2.69 3.33
CA ARG A 116 -14.68 1.59 2.75
C ARG A 116 -16.13 1.57 3.23
N ALA A 117 -16.35 1.75 4.53
CA ALA A 117 -17.69 1.77 5.11
C ALA A 117 -18.54 2.95 4.61
N ILE A 118 -17.98 4.15 4.52
CA ILE A 118 -18.67 5.34 4.00
C ILE A 118 -19.06 5.14 2.53
N ILE A 119 -18.14 4.63 1.70
CA ILE A 119 -18.42 4.30 0.30
C ILE A 119 -19.57 3.29 0.22
N HIS A 120 -19.44 2.17 0.93
CA HIS A 120 -20.45 1.11 0.93
C HIS A 120 -21.83 1.65 1.33
N GLN A 121 -21.94 2.36 2.45
CA GLN A 121 -23.23 2.87 2.94
C GLN A 121 -23.89 3.85 1.97
N ALA A 122 -23.11 4.71 1.33
CA ALA A 122 -23.62 5.71 0.40
C ALA A 122 -24.11 5.09 -0.92
N VAL A 123 -23.34 4.17 -1.51
CA VAL A 123 -23.67 3.56 -2.82
C VAL A 123 -24.69 2.42 -2.74
N THR A 124 -24.94 1.88 -1.54
CA THR A 124 -25.96 0.85 -1.30
C THR A 124 -27.25 1.42 -0.72
N GLY A 125 -27.33 2.74 -0.51
CA GLY A 125 -28.55 3.40 -0.04
C GLY A 125 -28.85 3.20 1.45
N LYS A 126 -27.86 2.79 2.26
CA LYS A 126 -28.01 2.68 3.73
C LYS A 126 -28.13 4.06 4.40
N ILE A 127 -27.62 5.11 3.78
CA ILE A 127 -27.73 6.50 4.25
C ILE A 127 -28.06 7.46 3.10
N ASP A 128 -28.95 8.42 3.34
CA ASP A 128 -29.13 9.57 2.46
C ASP A 128 -28.08 10.62 2.77
N VAL A 129 -27.07 10.72 1.90
CA VAL A 129 -25.94 11.66 2.06
C VAL A 129 -26.37 13.13 2.09
N ARG A 130 -27.58 13.46 1.60
CA ARG A 130 -28.10 14.83 1.57
C ARG A 130 -28.65 15.26 2.93
N THR A 131 -29.10 14.29 3.74
CA THR A 131 -29.71 14.54 5.05
C THR A 131 -28.90 13.98 6.21
N GLY A 132 -27.98 13.05 5.95
CA GLY A 132 -27.22 12.31 6.97
C GLY A 132 -28.05 11.30 7.75
N LYS A 133 -29.23 10.92 7.24
CA LYS A 133 -30.18 10.00 7.90
C LYS A 133 -30.55 8.84 6.96
N PRO A 134 -31.09 7.74 7.49
CA PRO A 134 -31.72 6.70 6.65
C PRO A 134 -32.86 7.27 5.80
N TYR A 135 -33.14 6.60 4.69
CA TYR A 135 -34.27 6.97 3.81
C TYR A 135 -35.60 6.67 4.51
N PRO A 136 -36.69 7.39 4.15
CA PRO A 136 -37.99 7.24 4.81
C PRO A 136 -38.66 5.89 4.55
N ALA A 137 -38.34 5.23 3.43
CA ALA A 137 -38.91 3.95 3.02
C ALA A 137 -37.90 3.16 2.20
N TYR A 138 -38.01 1.83 2.29
CA TYR A 138 -37.13 0.86 1.68
C TYR A 138 -37.95 -0.23 0.97
N LYS A 139 -37.34 -0.87 -0.01
CA LYS A 139 -37.87 -2.05 -0.71
C LYS A 139 -36.79 -3.11 -0.86
N ASP A 140 -37.20 -4.35 -1.09
CA ASP A 140 -36.27 -5.43 -1.45
C ASP A 140 -35.49 -5.07 -2.72
N SER A 141 -34.17 -5.24 -2.69
CA SER A 141 -33.32 -4.85 -3.81
C SER A 141 -33.36 -5.85 -4.97
N GLY A 142 -33.77 -7.10 -4.74
CA GLY A 142 -33.66 -8.16 -5.74
C GLY A 142 -32.22 -8.56 -6.11
N VAL A 143 -31.22 -8.11 -5.34
CA VAL A 143 -29.79 -8.43 -5.49
C VAL A 143 -29.33 -9.25 -4.28
N ALA A 144 -28.76 -10.44 -4.51
CA ALA A 144 -28.44 -11.40 -3.42
C ALA A 144 -27.51 -10.87 -2.31
N TRP A 145 -26.70 -9.86 -2.61
CA TRP A 145 -25.69 -9.28 -1.70
C TRP A 145 -26.14 -7.94 -1.07
N LEU A 146 -27.37 -7.51 -1.37
CA LEU A 146 -27.92 -6.25 -0.91
C LEU A 146 -29.38 -6.49 -0.52
N GLU A 147 -29.71 -6.39 0.76
CA GLU A 147 -31.07 -6.70 1.22
C GLU A 147 -32.07 -5.65 0.72
N GLU A 148 -32.03 -4.46 1.31
CA GLU A 148 -32.97 -3.39 1.03
C GLU A 148 -32.29 -2.17 0.43
N VAL A 149 -33.01 -1.49 -0.47
CA VAL A 149 -32.64 -0.21 -1.08
C VAL A 149 -33.77 0.80 -0.91
N PRO A 150 -33.51 2.12 -1.01
CA PRO A 150 -34.56 3.11 -0.90
C PRO A 150 -35.67 2.90 -1.93
N GLU A 151 -36.92 3.10 -1.52
CA GLU A 151 -38.09 2.76 -2.33
C GLU A 151 -38.10 3.44 -3.72
N HIS A 152 -37.60 4.68 -3.79
CA HIS A 152 -37.53 5.48 -5.01
C HIS A 152 -36.38 5.11 -5.95
N TRP A 153 -35.45 4.24 -5.54
CA TRP A 153 -34.40 3.75 -6.44
C TRP A 153 -34.99 2.90 -7.56
N LYS A 154 -34.34 2.88 -8.72
CA LYS A 154 -34.78 2.02 -9.83
C LYS A 154 -34.72 0.55 -9.42
N GLU A 155 -35.64 -0.24 -9.99
CA GLU A 155 -35.60 -1.70 -9.90
C GLU A 155 -34.24 -2.25 -10.33
N SER A 156 -33.85 -3.39 -9.76
CA SER A 156 -32.55 -3.99 -10.07
C SER A 156 -32.41 -4.28 -11.56
N GLU A 157 -31.31 -3.86 -12.16
CA GLU A 157 -31.01 -4.11 -13.56
C GLU A 157 -29.62 -4.71 -13.72
N LYS A 158 -29.42 -5.52 -14.78
CA LYS A 158 -28.11 -6.12 -15.04
C LYS A 158 -27.14 -5.09 -15.62
N ILE A 159 -25.87 -5.12 -15.18
CA ILE A 159 -24.84 -4.19 -15.67
C ILE A 159 -24.73 -4.18 -17.20
N LYS A 160 -24.90 -5.31 -17.89
CA LYS A 160 -24.82 -5.37 -19.37
C LYS A 160 -25.88 -4.54 -20.10
N TYR A 161 -26.97 -4.17 -19.44
CA TYR A 161 -27.99 -3.26 -19.99
C TYR A 161 -27.76 -1.81 -19.60
N LEU A 162 -26.77 -1.55 -18.74
CA LEU A 162 -26.41 -0.22 -18.27
C LEU A 162 -25.06 0.21 -18.86
N ALA A 163 -24.11 -0.69 -19.01
CA ALA A 163 -22.74 -0.40 -19.42
C ALA A 163 -22.33 -1.22 -20.65
N SER A 164 -21.62 -0.58 -21.56
CA SER A 164 -20.79 -1.27 -22.54
C SER A 164 -19.58 -1.88 -21.81
N LEU A 165 -19.50 -3.21 -21.84
CA LEU A 165 -18.39 -3.99 -21.31
C LEU A 165 -17.48 -4.43 -22.47
N LYS A 166 -16.22 -3.99 -22.49
CA LYS A 166 -15.26 -4.34 -23.54
C LYS A 166 -13.93 -4.78 -22.95
N GLY A 167 -13.42 -5.91 -23.40
CA GLY A 167 -12.07 -6.38 -23.09
C GLY A 167 -11.37 -6.84 -24.36
N ARG A 168 -10.06 -7.02 -24.31
CA ARG A 168 -9.33 -7.53 -25.47
C ARG A 168 -9.67 -8.99 -25.72
N LEU A 169 -10.04 -9.34 -26.95
CA LEU A 169 -10.26 -10.73 -27.35
C LEU A 169 -8.91 -11.47 -27.48
N GLY A 170 -8.79 -12.60 -26.77
CA GLY A 170 -7.54 -13.29 -26.41
C GLY A 170 -6.74 -13.97 -27.52
N TRP A 171 -6.81 -13.52 -28.77
CA TRP A 171 -6.05 -14.11 -29.88
C TRP A 171 -5.03 -13.18 -30.54
N GLN A 172 -4.94 -11.93 -30.06
CA GLN A 172 -3.94 -10.96 -30.48
C GLN A 172 -3.08 -10.55 -29.28
N GLY A 173 -2.23 -11.44 -28.76
CA GLY A 173 -1.24 -11.07 -27.74
C GLY A 173 -0.34 -9.93 -28.22
N LEU A 174 0.14 -9.09 -27.30
CA LEU A 174 1.18 -8.11 -27.63
C LEU A 174 2.52 -8.84 -27.75
N LYS A 175 3.21 -8.63 -28.88
CA LYS A 175 4.59 -9.12 -29.03
C LYS A 175 5.55 -8.11 -28.42
N ALA A 176 6.68 -8.58 -27.90
CA ALA A 176 7.70 -7.69 -27.31
C ALA A 176 8.15 -6.56 -28.26
N GLY A 177 8.23 -6.83 -29.56
CA GLY A 177 8.58 -5.82 -30.58
C GLY A 177 7.46 -4.84 -30.94
N GLU A 178 6.23 -5.00 -30.43
CA GLU A 178 5.15 -4.03 -30.62
C GLU A 178 5.20 -2.90 -29.56
N TYR A 179 6.04 -3.03 -28.53
CA TYR A 179 6.29 -1.97 -27.56
C TYR A 179 7.26 -0.94 -28.11
N THR A 180 6.95 0.33 -27.89
CA THR A 180 7.66 1.48 -28.45
C THR A 180 7.95 2.53 -27.37
N SER A 181 8.86 3.46 -27.66
CA SER A 181 9.10 4.64 -26.82
C SER A 181 8.13 5.79 -27.09
N VAL A 182 7.40 5.74 -28.21
CA VAL A 182 6.43 6.75 -28.68
C VAL A 182 5.16 6.10 -29.18
N GLY A 183 4.03 6.80 -29.11
CA GLY A 183 2.73 6.29 -29.54
C GLY A 183 1.71 6.15 -28.39
N PRO A 184 0.57 5.52 -28.66
CA PRO A 184 -0.51 5.34 -27.68
C PRO A 184 -0.07 4.53 -26.45
N HIS A 185 -0.59 4.90 -25.28
CA HIS A 185 -0.35 4.17 -24.04
C HIS A 185 -1.12 2.85 -24.00
N ILE A 186 -0.53 1.83 -23.40
CA ILE A 186 -1.24 0.61 -23.06
C ILE A 186 -1.28 0.41 -21.54
N VAL A 187 -2.50 0.34 -21.02
CA VAL A 187 -2.75 0.29 -19.58
C VAL A 187 -2.94 -1.16 -19.13
N SER A 188 -2.44 -1.47 -17.93
CA SER A 188 -2.61 -2.73 -17.23
C SER A 188 -2.80 -2.44 -15.74
N SER A 189 -3.26 -3.42 -14.97
CA SER A 189 -3.44 -3.29 -13.52
C SER A 189 -2.16 -3.02 -12.74
N ALA A 190 -0.98 -3.32 -13.32
CA ALA A 190 0.32 -2.99 -12.74
C ALA A 190 0.53 -1.47 -12.63
N HIS A 191 -0.11 -0.69 -13.50
CA HIS A 191 -0.01 0.77 -13.50
C HIS A 191 -1.08 1.44 -12.63
N PHE A 192 -1.92 0.66 -11.94
CA PHE A 192 -2.92 1.22 -11.03
C PHE A 192 -2.27 1.49 -9.67
N SER A 193 -2.43 2.71 -9.19
CA SER A 193 -2.01 3.13 -7.85
C SER A 193 -3.12 3.97 -7.23
N ASP A 194 -3.62 3.54 -6.06
CA ASP A 194 -4.73 4.18 -5.35
C ASP A 194 -5.87 4.60 -6.30
N HIS A 195 -6.42 3.61 -7.02
CA HIS A 195 -7.54 3.80 -7.94
C HIS A 195 -7.30 4.73 -9.14
N LYS A 196 -6.07 5.23 -9.33
CA LYS A 196 -5.64 6.07 -10.44
C LYS A 196 -4.67 5.32 -11.35
N ILE A 197 -4.49 5.84 -12.56
CA ILE A 197 -3.54 5.30 -13.54
C ILE A 197 -2.25 6.12 -13.48
N ASN A 198 -1.13 5.44 -13.22
CA ASN A 198 0.20 6.02 -13.36
C ASN A 198 0.64 6.01 -14.84
N TRP A 199 0.25 7.06 -15.57
CA TRP A 199 0.53 7.19 -16.99
C TRP A 199 2.02 7.23 -17.34
N GLY A 200 2.88 7.67 -16.42
CA GLY A 200 4.33 7.74 -16.63
C GLY A 200 4.99 6.37 -16.72
N GLU A 201 4.37 5.35 -16.14
CA GLU A 201 4.85 3.97 -16.15
C GLU A 201 4.17 3.13 -17.25
N CYS A 202 3.08 3.62 -17.85
CA CYS A 202 2.38 2.90 -18.91
C CYS A 202 3.25 2.80 -20.17
N PRO A 203 3.57 1.58 -20.65
CA PRO A 203 4.31 1.40 -21.89
C PRO A 203 3.49 1.92 -23.08
N ARG A 204 4.16 2.08 -24.22
CA ARG A 204 3.54 2.56 -25.46
C ARG A 204 3.58 1.49 -26.53
N VAL A 205 2.65 1.60 -27.47
CA VAL A 205 2.51 0.71 -28.63
C VAL A 205 2.47 1.51 -29.92
N THR A 206 2.59 0.83 -31.06
CA THR A 206 2.43 1.48 -32.37
C THR A 206 1.01 2.00 -32.59
N GLN A 207 0.87 3.03 -33.44
CA GLN A 207 -0.44 3.56 -33.83
C GLN A 207 -1.31 2.50 -34.51
N GLU A 208 -0.72 1.69 -35.39
CA GLU A 208 -1.41 0.57 -36.03
C GLU A 208 -2.00 -0.41 -35.00
N ARG A 209 -1.24 -0.72 -33.94
CA ARG A 209 -1.69 -1.62 -32.87
C ARG A 209 -2.89 -1.06 -32.11
N TYR A 210 -2.91 0.24 -31.88
CA TYR A 210 -3.99 0.96 -31.21
C TYR A 210 -5.27 1.02 -32.08
N GLU A 211 -5.12 1.20 -33.38
CA GLU A 211 -6.24 1.32 -34.33
C GLU A 211 -6.93 -0.02 -34.62
N ARG A 212 -6.26 -1.16 -34.38
CA ARG A 212 -6.82 -2.51 -34.61
C ARG A 212 -8.08 -2.81 -33.81
N ASP A 213 -8.27 -2.20 -32.64
CA ASP A 213 -9.46 -2.43 -31.82
C ASP A 213 -9.92 -1.14 -31.13
N GLN A 214 -10.95 -0.53 -31.70
CA GLN A 214 -11.54 0.71 -31.18
C GLN A 214 -12.35 0.49 -29.89
N ASN A 215 -12.76 -0.76 -29.59
CA ASN A 215 -13.58 -1.05 -28.41
C ASN A 215 -12.80 -0.94 -27.10
N ILE A 216 -11.47 -1.05 -27.17
CA ILE A 216 -10.58 -1.01 -26.01
C ILE A 216 -9.86 0.34 -25.88
N GLN A 217 -10.23 1.33 -26.69
CA GLN A 217 -9.69 2.68 -26.63
C GLN A 217 -10.33 3.46 -25.48
N LEU A 218 -9.48 4.00 -24.62
CA LEU A 218 -9.86 4.67 -23.39
C LEU A 218 -10.29 6.10 -23.65
N ARG A 219 -11.24 6.55 -22.82
CA ARG A 219 -11.78 7.90 -22.78
C ARG A 219 -12.00 8.31 -21.33
N ARG A 220 -12.14 9.61 -21.10
CA ARG A 220 -12.47 10.14 -19.78
C ARG A 220 -13.81 9.56 -19.29
N GLY A 221 -13.87 9.15 -18.03
CA GLY A 221 -15.05 8.53 -17.43
C GLY A 221 -15.11 7.01 -17.55
N ASP A 222 -14.16 6.39 -18.26
CA ASP A 222 -14.06 4.94 -18.29
C ASP A 222 -13.63 4.36 -16.94
N ILE A 223 -14.16 3.18 -16.62
CA ILE A 223 -13.74 2.40 -15.45
C ILE A 223 -13.04 1.13 -15.93
N LEU A 224 -11.90 0.82 -15.31
CA LEU A 224 -11.11 -0.37 -15.64
C LEU A 224 -11.14 -1.35 -14.48
N LEU A 225 -11.47 -2.60 -14.76
CA LEU A 225 -11.46 -3.71 -13.80
C LEU A 225 -10.45 -4.77 -14.23
N MET A 226 -9.58 -5.18 -13.32
CA MET A 226 -8.76 -6.39 -13.50
C MET A 226 -9.65 -7.62 -13.37
N LYS A 227 -9.77 -8.39 -14.46
CA LYS A 227 -10.71 -9.52 -14.54
C LYS A 227 -10.09 -10.88 -14.25
N ASP A 228 -8.76 -10.98 -14.15
CA ASP A 228 -8.06 -12.25 -13.95
C ASP A 228 -6.76 -12.08 -13.14
N GLY A 229 -6.20 -13.19 -12.67
CA GLY A 229 -4.95 -13.25 -11.93
C GLY A 229 -5.05 -12.78 -10.47
N ALA A 230 -3.89 -12.68 -9.79
CA ALA A 230 -3.81 -12.38 -8.36
C ALA A 230 -4.35 -10.98 -7.97
N ALA A 231 -4.46 -10.06 -8.94
CA ALA A 231 -4.98 -8.72 -8.73
C ALA A 231 -6.45 -8.57 -9.21
N MET A 232 -7.18 -9.68 -9.39
CA MET A 232 -8.59 -9.66 -9.79
C MET A 232 -9.42 -8.80 -8.82
N GLY A 233 -10.27 -7.94 -9.37
CA GLY A 233 -11.06 -6.97 -8.58
C GLY A 233 -10.43 -5.57 -8.50
N LYS A 234 -9.13 -5.42 -8.82
CA LYS A 234 -8.46 -4.11 -8.80
C LYS A 234 -9.11 -3.15 -9.82
N LEU A 235 -9.39 -1.93 -9.38
CA LEU A 235 -10.10 -0.91 -10.14
C LEU A 235 -9.23 0.33 -10.41
N ALA A 236 -9.47 0.98 -11.55
CA ALA A 236 -9.01 2.33 -11.81
C ALA A 236 -10.06 3.17 -12.56
N PHE A 237 -10.10 4.46 -12.27
CA PHE A 237 -10.94 5.44 -12.95
C PHE A 237 -10.11 6.29 -13.92
N VAL A 238 -10.59 6.46 -15.15
CA VAL A 238 -9.94 7.30 -16.16
C VAL A 238 -10.44 8.75 -16.03
N ASP A 239 -9.85 9.52 -15.11
CA ASP A 239 -10.21 10.95 -14.94
C ASP A 239 -9.63 11.85 -16.04
N GLY A 240 -8.56 11.40 -16.71
CA GLY A 240 -7.94 12.13 -17.81
C GLY A 240 -6.94 11.25 -18.53
N LEU A 241 -6.58 11.65 -19.75
CA LEU A 241 -5.63 10.94 -20.58
C LEU A 241 -4.51 11.88 -21.05
N PRO A 242 -3.24 11.46 -21.02
CA PRO A 242 -2.12 12.23 -21.57
C PRO A 242 -2.06 12.17 -23.11
N GLY A 243 -2.87 11.31 -23.73
CA GLY A 243 -2.90 11.04 -25.16
C GLY A 243 -3.71 9.78 -25.45
N PRO A 244 -3.69 9.27 -26.70
CA PRO A 244 -4.36 8.01 -27.05
C PRO A 244 -3.93 6.87 -26.13
N ALA A 245 -4.88 6.09 -25.63
CA ALA A 245 -4.58 4.96 -24.76
C ALA A 245 -5.57 3.81 -24.95
N CYS A 246 -5.13 2.58 -24.74
CA CYS A 246 -5.97 1.40 -24.75
C CYS A 246 -5.63 0.45 -23.59
N LEU A 247 -6.50 -0.53 -23.32
CA LEU A 247 -6.24 -1.53 -22.28
C LEU A 247 -5.48 -2.77 -22.79
N ASN A 248 -4.80 -3.46 -21.88
CA ASN A 248 -4.24 -4.79 -22.11
C ASN A 248 -5.31 -5.89 -22.02
N SER A 249 -4.93 -7.16 -22.22
CA SER A 249 -5.88 -8.29 -22.25
C SER A 249 -6.53 -8.68 -20.93
N HIS A 250 -6.00 -8.17 -19.81
CA HIS A 250 -6.41 -8.56 -18.47
C HIS A 250 -7.43 -7.59 -17.86
N LEU A 251 -7.71 -6.49 -18.54
CA LEU A 251 -8.66 -5.48 -18.09
C LEU A 251 -9.99 -5.60 -18.83
N LEU A 252 -11.05 -5.22 -18.13
CA LEU A 252 -12.38 -4.98 -18.67
C LEU A 252 -12.71 -3.49 -18.53
N LEU A 253 -13.13 -2.89 -19.63
CA LEU A 253 -13.62 -1.52 -19.75
C LEU A 253 -15.11 -1.48 -19.45
N PHE A 254 -15.52 -0.54 -18.61
CA PHE A 254 -16.92 -0.18 -18.40
C PHE A 254 -17.12 1.26 -18.84
N ARG A 255 -18.15 1.46 -19.67
CA ARG A 255 -18.61 2.78 -20.10
C ARG A 255 -20.13 2.80 -20.06
N PRO A 256 -20.79 3.84 -19.51
CA PRO A 256 -22.25 3.91 -19.54
C PRO A 256 -22.74 3.84 -20.98
N LEU A 257 -23.87 3.17 -21.17
CA LEU A 257 -24.67 3.32 -22.38
C LEU A 257 -25.41 4.65 -22.32
N ASP A 258 -25.78 5.17 -23.49
CA ASP A 258 -26.61 6.36 -23.60
C ASP A 258 -28.05 5.93 -23.91
N PHE A 259 -29.02 6.52 -23.20
CA PHE A 259 -30.45 6.36 -23.43
C PHE A 259 -31.08 7.74 -23.47
N ASP A 260 -31.73 8.09 -24.58
CA ASP A 260 -32.28 9.43 -24.83
C ASP A 260 -31.26 10.56 -24.57
N GLU A 261 -30.04 10.40 -25.10
CA GLU A 261 -28.91 11.34 -24.97
C GLU A 261 -28.36 11.51 -23.53
N GLU A 262 -28.87 10.75 -22.56
CA GLU A 262 -28.39 10.75 -21.18
C GLU A 262 -27.69 9.42 -20.85
N PRO A 263 -26.56 9.44 -20.12
CA PRO A 263 -25.90 8.20 -19.72
C PRO A 263 -26.79 7.42 -18.75
N THR A 264 -26.77 6.09 -18.80
CA THR A 264 -27.56 5.23 -17.89
C THR A 264 -27.22 5.40 -16.41
N TYR A 265 -25.99 5.82 -16.11
CA TYR A 265 -25.49 6.11 -14.77
C TYR A 265 -24.36 7.15 -14.81
N PHE A 266 -24.11 7.80 -13.67
CA PHE A 266 -22.97 8.69 -13.50
C PHE A 266 -21.70 7.87 -13.26
N PRO A 267 -20.65 7.97 -14.11
CA PRO A 267 -19.50 7.05 -14.06
C PRO A 267 -18.82 6.95 -12.70
N GLN A 268 -18.61 8.07 -12.01
CA GLN A 268 -18.01 8.08 -10.68
C GLN A 268 -18.88 7.36 -9.64
N PHE A 269 -20.21 7.38 -9.78
CA PHE A 269 -21.09 6.62 -8.89
C PHE A 269 -20.88 5.12 -9.08
N MET A 270 -20.87 4.65 -10.34
CA MET A 270 -20.58 3.24 -10.65
C MET A 270 -19.18 2.86 -10.17
N PHE A 271 -18.21 3.75 -10.30
CA PHE A 271 -16.85 3.55 -9.80
C PHE A 271 -16.81 3.29 -8.29
N TYR A 272 -17.53 4.09 -7.50
CA TYR A 272 -17.66 3.87 -6.05
C TYR A 272 -18.48 2.62 -5.72
N TYR A 273 -19.56 2.35 -6.45
CA TYR A 273 -20.33 1.12 -6.28
C TYR A 273 -19.46 -0.12 -6.49
N MET A 274 -18.61 -0.12 -7.52
CA MET A 274 -17.70 -1.23 -7.80
C MET A 274 -16.63 -1.43 -6.72
N GLN A 275 -16.36 -0.42 -5.88
CA GLN A 275 -15.49 -0.58 -4.71
C GLN A 275 -16.21 -1.19 -3.50
N SER A 276 -17.54 -1.17 -3.48
CA SER A 276 -18.31 -1.73 -2.37
C SER A 276 -18.12 -3.24 -2.24
N GLU A 277 -18.26 -3.74 -1.01
CA GLU A 277 -18.21 -5.17 -0.72
C GLU A 277 -19.22 -5.99 -1.54
N CYS A 278 -20.38 -5.43 -1.88
CA CYS A 278 -21.38 -6.10 -2.71
C CYS A 278 -20.83 -6.47 -4.09
N PHE A 279 -20.09 -5.57 -4.75
CA PHE A 279 -19.52 -5.83 -6.06
C PHE A 279 -18.21 -6.62 -5.96
N GLN A 280 -17.32 -6.24 -5.04
CA GLN A 280 -16.03 -6.94 -4.87
C GLN A 280 -16.24 -8.39 -4.45
N GLY A 281 -17.14 -8.65 -3.50
CA GLY A 281 -17.52 -10.01 -3.10
C GLY A 281 -18.10 -10.83 -4.25
N TYR A 282 -18.95 -10.21 -5.09
CA TYR A 282 -19.46 -10.86 -6.30
C TYR A 282 -18.32 -11.27 -7.26
N VAL A 283 -17.35 -10.37 -7.50
CA VAL A 283 -16.19 -10.64 -8.35
C VAL A 283 -15.36 -11.80 -7.83
N GLN A 284 -15.13 -11.86 -6.51
CA GLN A 284 -14.34 -12.94 -5.91
C GLN A 284 -15.06 -14.30 -5.99
N ILE A 285 -16.36 -14.35 -5.71
CA ILE A 285 -17.13 -15.60 -5.66
C ILE A 285 -17.43 -16.16 -7.05
N ASN A 286 -17.63 -15.29 -8.03
CA ASN A 286 -17.88 -15.71 -9.42
C ASN A 286 -16.59 -15.80 -10.25
N GLY A 287 -15.42 -15.62 -9.61
CA GLY A 287 -14.13 -15.97 -10.18
C GLY A 287 -14.05 -17.48 -10.41
N THR A 288 -13.68 -17.89 -11.61
CA THR A 288 -13.52 -19.30 -12.00
C THR A 288 -12.07 -19.61 -12.37
N GLY A 289 -11.62 -20.84 -12.12
CA GLY A 289 -10.30 -21.32 -12.50
C GLY A 289 -9.39 -21.65 -11.31
N ALA A 290 -8.84 -22.86 -11.30
CA ALA A 290 -7.97 -23.37 -10.21
C ALA A 290 -6.53 -22.83 -10.27
N THR A 291 -6.00 -22.61 -11.48
CA THR A 291 -4.61 -22.13 -11.70
C THR A 291 -4.55 -20.66 -12.12
N PHE A 292 -5.59 -20.17 -12.79
CA PHE A 292 -5.79 -18.76 -13.13
C PHE A 292 -7.22 -18.38 -12.78
N LEU A 293 -7.40 -17.76 -11.62
CA LEU A 293 -8.70 -17.23 -11.21
C LEU A 293 -9.06 -16.04 -12.11
N GLY A 294 -10.26 -16.06 -12.67
CA GLY A 294 -10.77 -14.95 -13.47
C GLY A 294 -12.29 -14.93 -13.57
N ILE A 295 -12.84 -13.73 -13.72
CA ILE A 295 -14.26 -13.50 -13.94
C ILE A 295 -14.53 -13.19 -15.41
N SER A 296 -15.58 -13.81 -15.96
CA SER A 296 -15.98 -13.59 -17.35
C SER A 296 -16.70 -12.25 -17.50
N GLN A 297 -16.59 -11.64 -18.69
CA GLN A 297 -17.36 -10.45 -19.04
C GLN A 297 -18.88 -10.67 -18.90
N GLU A 298 -19.35 -11.89 -19.22
CA GLU A 298 -20.76 -12.24 -19.07
C GLU A 298 -21.19 -12.28 -17.60
N SER A 299 -20.38 -12.86 -16.72
CA SER A 299 -20.67 -12.88 -15.28
C SER A 299 -20.74 -11.46 -14.72
N VAL A 300 -19.71 -10.64 -14.99
CA VAL A 300 -19.71 -9.22 -14.61
C VAL A 300 -20.97 -8.50 -15.13
N GLY A 301 -21.32 -8.70 -16.40
CA GLY A 301 -22.49 -8.08 -17.01
C GLY A 301 -23.83 -8.58 -16.47
N ASN A 302 -23.88 -9.76 -15.85
CA ASN A 302 -25.08 -10.31 -15.23
C ASN A 302 -25.24 -9.88 -13.77
N HIS A 303 -24.24 -9.22 -13.16
CA HIS A 303 -24.39 -8.61 -11.84
C HIS A 303 -25.52 -7.59 -11.88
N LYS A 304 -26.40 -7.64 -10.87
CA LYS A 304 -27.53 -6.73 -10.74
C LYS A 304 -27.16 -5.54 -9.86
N ILE A 305 -27.73 -4.39 -10.17
CA ILE A 305 -27.57 -3.15 -9.41
C ILE A 305 -28.87 -2.36 -9.39
N CYS A 306 -29.16 -1.73 -8.25
CA CYS A 306 -30.20 -0.70 -8.13
C CYS A 306 -29.53 0.67 -8.23
N LEU A 307 -30.11 1.57 -9.01
CA LEU A 307 -29.56 2.91 -9.23
C LEU A 307 -30.45 3.99 -8.60
N PRO A 308 -29.89 4.94 -7.82
CA PRO A 308 -30.60 6.15 -7.46
C PRO A 308 -30.88 7.01 -8.70
N PRO A 309 -31.78 8.02 -8.60
CA PRO A 309 -31.88 9.08 -9.61
C PRO A 309 -30.53 9.75 -9.87
N HIS A 310 -30.31 10.24 -11.09
CA HIS A 310 -29.03 10.86 -11.50
C HIS A 310 -28.58 12.00 -10.59
N SER A 311 -29.50 12.88 -10.20
CA SER A 311 -29.22 13.99 -9.28
C SER A 311 -28.72 13.50 -7.90
N GLU A 312 -29.20 12.35 -7.45
CA GLU A 312 -28.78 11.72 -6.20
C GLU A 312 -27.43 10.99 -6.36
N GLN A 313 -27.16 10.35 -7.51
CA GLN A 313 -25.84 9.81 -7.83
C GLN A 313 -24.76 10.90 -7.78
N VAL A 314 -25.03 12.07 -8.36
CA VAL A 314 -24.11 13.22 -8.31
C VAL A 314 -23.92 13.72 -6.87
N ALA A 315 -24.98 13.79 -6.07
CA ALA A 315 -24.90 14.18 -4.67
C ALA A 315 -24.07 13.19 -3.83
N ILE A 316 -24.24 11.88 -4.07
CA ILE A 316 -23.45 10.80 -3.46
C ILE A 316 -21.97 10.96 -3.81
N VAL A 317 -21.64 11.12 -5.09
CA VAL A 317 -20.24 11.30 -5.51
C VAL A 317 -19.62 12.53 -4.86
N LYS A 318 -20.31 13.68 -4.87
CA LYS A 318 -19.79 14.90 -4.24
C LYS A 318 -19.54 14.73 -2.74
N HIS A 319 -20.41 14.01 -2.05
CA HIS A 319 -20.24 13.69 -0.63
C HIS A 319 -19.03 12.78 -0.41
N LEU A 320 -18.94 11.69 -1.19
CA LEU A 320 -17.83 10.73 -1.10
C LEU A 320 -16.49 11.39 -1.40
N ASP A 321 -16.38 12.16 -2.49
CA ASP A 321 -15.15 12.86 -2.85
C ASP A 321 -14.65 13.76 -1.70
N LYS A 322 -15.57 14.47 -1.03
CA LYS A 322 -15.24 15.31 0.11
C LYS A 322 -14.75 14.49 1.31
N CYS A 323 -15.52 13.49 1.73
CA CYS A 323 -15.19 12.67 2.90
C CYS A 323 -13.87 11.89 2.70
N ILE A 324 -13.68 11.34 1.51
CA ILE A 324 -12.46 10.62 1.14
C ILE A 324 -11.26 11.56 1.14
N ALA A 325 -11.37 12.75 0.55
CA ALA A 325 -10.28 13.72 0.55
C ALA A 325 -9.87 14.15 1.98
N GLU A 326 -10.84 14.34 2.89
CA GLU A 326 -10.56 14.66 4.29
C GLU A 326 -9.79 13.52 4.99
N ILE A 327 -10.19 12.27 4.76
CA ILE A 327 -9.51 11.08 5.30
C ILE A 327 -8.10 10.95 4.72
N ASP A 328 -7.95 11.07 3.40
CA ASP A 328 -6.67 10.93 2.71
C ASP A 328 -5.65 12.00 3.17
N ILE A 329 -6.11 13.22 3.48
CA ILE A 329 -5.26 14.26 4.10
C ILE A 329 -4.73 13.81 5.46
N VAL A 330 -5.57 13.19 6.29
CA VAL A 330 -5.17 12.71 7.62
C VAL A 330 -4.21 11.53 7.51
N ILE A 331 -4.47 10.58 6.60
CA ILE A 331 -3.58 9.46 6.33
C ILE A 331 -2.22 9.96 5.83
N GLY A 332 -2.20 10.83 4.82
CA GLY A 332 -0.98 11.40 4.27
C GLY A 332 -0.20 12.26 5.29
N GLY A 333 -0.89 12.99 6.17
CA GLY A 333 -0.26 13.70 7.29
C GLY A 333 0.32 12.76 8.36
N THR A 334 -0.34 11.63 8.59
CA THR A 334 0.12 10.61 9.57
C THR A 334 1.32 9.84 9.05
N ASN A 335 1.34 9.44 7.77
CA ASN A 335 2.48 8.79 7.12
C ASN A 335 3.73 9.67 7.17
N ARG A 336 3.61 10.97 6.84
CA ARG A 336 4.72 11.93 6.97
C ARG A 336 5.26 12.02 8.40
N LYS A 337 4.39 12.00 9.42
CA LYS A 337 4.82 12.00 10.83
C LYS A 337 5.60 10.73 11.20
N ILE A 338 5.19 9.57 10.67
CA ILE A 338 5.91 8.30 10.88
C ILE A 338 7.31 8.38 10.25
N GLU A 339 7.40 8.88 9.02
CA GLU A 339 8.66 9.09 8.32
C GLU A 339 9.60 10.03 9.09
N PHE A 340 9.11 11.21 9.50
CA PHE A 340 9.88 12.16 10.31
C PHE A 340 10.38 11.56 11.63
N LEU A 341 9.59 10.70 12.28
CA LEU A 341 10.02 10.02 13.50
C LEU A 341 11.14 9.01 13.24
N GLY A 342 11.11 8.33 12.09
CA GLY A 342 12.21 7.46 11.67
C GLY A 342 13.51 8.23 11.44
N GLU A 343 13.44 9.36 10.72
CA GLU A 343 14.59 10.24 10.52
C GLU A 343 15.13 10.82 11.83
N TYR A 344 14.23 11.33 12.68
CA TYR A 344 14.58 11.84 14.00
C TYR A 344 15.26 10.76 14.86
N GLN A 345 14.73 9.54 14.87
CA GLN A 345 15.31 8.43 15.61
C GLN A 345 16.73 8.11 15.14
N ALA A 346 16.94 7.98 13.82
CA ALA A 346 18.26 7.69 13.26
C ALA A 346 19.28 8.78 13.62
N ARG A 347 18.85 10.05 13.56
CA ARG A 347 19.67 11.20 13.94
C ARG A 347 19.99 11.20 15.44
N LEU A 348 18.99 10.98 16.29
CA LEU A 348 19.17 10.97 17.75
C LEU A 348 20.15 9.89 18.17
N ILE A 349 20.00 8.66 17.65
CA ILE A 349 20.93 7.56 17.92
C ILE A 349 22.35 8.00 17.57
N ALA A 350 22.55 8.56 16.37
CA ALA A 350 23.87 9.01 15.94
C ALA A 350 24.45 10.10 16.85
N GLU A 351 23.68 11.15 17.18
CA GLU A 351 24.16 12.26 18.02
C GLU A 351 24.53 11.79 19.44
N VAL A 352 23.77 10.85 20.01
CA VAL A 352 24.05 10.30 21.34
C VAL A 352 25.28 9.41 21.35
N VAL A 353 25.37 8.42 20.45
CA VAL A 353 26.47 7.44 20.50
C VAL A 353 27.83 8.01 20.13
N ILE A 354 27.86 9.10 19.36
CA ILE A 354 29.09 9.84 19.02
C ILE A 354 29.41 10.96 20.02
N GLY A 355 28.62 11.10 21.10
CA GLY A 355 28.87 12.05 22.18
C GLY A 355 28.58 13.52 21.83
N LYS A 356 27.84 13.80 20.75
CA LYS A 356 27.35 15.17 20.46
C LYS A 356 26.22 15.59 21.42
N LEU A 357 25.48 14.61 21.93
CA LEU A 357 24.44 14.81 22.93
C LEU A 357 24.74 13.93 24.16
N ASP A 358 24.99 14.59 25.30
CA ASP A 358 25.12 13.90 26.59
C ASP A 358 23.73 13.61 27.16
N VAL A 359 23.47 12.34 27.46
CA VAL A 359 22.17 11.85 27.95
C VAL A 359 22.25 11.28 29.36
N ARG A 360 23.38 11.41 30.06
CA ARG A 360 23.60 10.77 31.38
C ARG A 360 22.60 11.25 32.43
N GLU A 361 22.39 12.57 32.53
CA GLU A 361 21.41 13.16 33.46
C GLU A 361 19.99 12.69 33.12
N ALA A 362 19.59 12.81 31.85
CA ALA A 362 18.28 12.38 31.38
C ALA A 362 18.03 10.88 31.60
N ALA A 363 19.06 10.04 31.38
CA ALA A 363 19.00 8.60 31.57
C ALA A 363 18.87 8.20 33.05
N ALA A 364 19.49 8.96 33.96
CA ALA A 364 19.40 8.71 35.40
C ALA A 364 17.98 8.95 35.94
N GLU A 365 17.26 9.94 35.39
CA GLU A 365 15.89 10.29 35.77
C GLU A 365 14.81 9.40 35.15
N LEU A 366 15.16 8.50 34.22
CA LEU A 366 14.18 7.61 33.61
C LEU A 366 13.54 6.69 34.65
N PRO A 367 12.23 6.40 34.56
CA PRO A 367 11.62 5.39 35.41
C PRO A 367 12.30 4.03 35.19
N GLU A 368 12.31 3.18 36.21
CA GLU A 368 12.62 1.77 35.98
C GLU A 368 11.58 1.20 35.02
N ASP A 369 12.05 0.71 33.89
CA ASP A 369 11.17 0.25 32.83
C ASP A 369 10.51 -1.06 33.27
N VAL A 370 9.18 -1.03 33.45
CA VAL A 370 8.38 -2.26 33.50
C VAL A 370 8.47 -2.88 32.11
N VAL A 371 9.22 -3.97 31.99
CA VAL A 371 9.30 -4.79 30.78
C VAL A 371 7.88 -5.26 30.45
N PRO A 372 7.27 -4.85 29.32
CA PRO A 372 6.02 -5.45 28.87
C PRO A 372 6.29 -6.94 28.61
N SER A 373 5.39 -7.83 29.02
CA SER A 373 5.55 -9.25 28.75
C SER A 373 5.58 -9.53 27.24
N ASP A 374 6.36 -10.52 26.83
CA ASP A 374 6.56 -10.95 25.44
C ASP A 374 5.25 -11.27 24.66
N HIS A 375 4.11 -11.34 25.37
CA HIS A 375 2.78 -11.43 24.77
C HIS A 375 2.41 -10.24 23.86
N ASP A 376 2.97 -9.04 24.10
CA ASP A 376 2.73 -7.87 23.24
C ASP A 376 3.58 -7.87 21.95
N GLU A 377 4.59 -8.75 21.85
CA GLU A 377 5.48 -8.86 20.69
C GLU A 377 5.00 -9.90 19.67
N SER A 378 4.34 -10.98 20.12
CA SER A 378 3.88 -12.08 19.26
C SER A 378 2.68 -11.72 18.36
N GLU A 379 1.76 -10.86 18.81
CA GLU A 379 0.65 -10.40 17.95
C GLU A 379 1.15 -9.53 16.79
N ALA A 380 2.29 -8.86 16.95
CA ALA A 380 2.85 -7.92 15.97
C ALA A 380 3.55 -8.62 14.79
N GLU A 381 4.12 -9.81 15.01
CA GLU A 381 4.73 -10.61 13.95
C GLU A 381 3.65 -11.29 13.09
N TYR A 382 2.59 -11.79 13.73
CA TYR A 382 1.43 -12.36 13.06
C TYR A 382 0.72 -11.36 12.12
N THR A 383 0.52 -10.13 12.58
CA THR A 383 -0.17 -9.07 11.79
C THR A 383 0.68 -8.52 10.65
N ARG A 384 2.02 -8.63 10.74
CA ARG A 384 2.95 -8.25 9.65
C ARG A 384 3.03 -9.29 8.54
N GLU A 385 2.99 -10.57 8.89
CA GLU A 385 3.05 -11.67 7.93
C GLU A 385 1.70 -11.96 7.27
N HIS A 386 0.60 -11.61 7.94
CA HIS A 386 -0.77 -11.89 7.47
C HIS A 386 -1.62 -10.60 7.50
N PRO A 387 -1.39 -9.65 6.58
CA PRO A 387 -2.32 -8.54 6.40
C PRO A 387 -3.70 -9.11 6.02
N PRO A 388 -4.79 -8.64 6.63
CA PRO A 388 -6.13 -9.10 6.29
C PRO A 388 -6.42 -8.81 4.81
N MET A 389 -6.90 -9.84 4.09
CA MET A 389 -7.22 -9.81 2.65
C MET A 389 -8.22 -8.73 2.26
#